data_AF-A0A4Q3VW00-F1
#
_entry.id   AF-A0A4Q3VW00-F1
#
_cell.length_a   1.000
_cell.length_b   1.000
_cell.length_c   1.000
_cell.angle_alpha   90.00
_cell.angle_beta   90.00
_cell.angle_gamma   90.00
#
_symmetry.space_group_name_H-M   'P 1'
#
loop_
_entity.id
_entity.type
_entity.pdbx_description
1 polymer ?
#
loop_
_entity_poly.entity_id
_entity_poly.type
_entity_poly.pdbx_seq_one_letter_code
_entity_poly.pdbx_strand_id
1 'polypeptide(L)'
;MPNLTRILSEILSSCPAKLRYALSVRMAELYPDRHILETEDYDFNPVPFAEAGRCMLTVSTEAHPNVEVEWDAKEERTLHKPRTASMEVAWKGERLDLISLRYGNYDTVWLVIARSAAVTEAFFEAVCRFSTASEGEVLVFDGDSFRRDPSLMKDLARSTWDDVALPAPIRDRLREDTEGFFAAKEAYSELGVPWKRGLLLTGPPGNGKTQALKAIVSAVAKPVFLVKSFDGEDGKSAGIRRLFDRARAVAPCVVVLEDLDALID
;
A
#
# COMPACT_ATOMS: atom_id res chain seq x y z
N MET A 1 15.92 10.11 -31.18
CA MET A 1 15.73 9.40 -29.91
C MET A 1 15.57 7.93 -30.19
N PRO A 2 16.21 7.03 -29.44
CA PRO A 2 15.90 5.60 -29.53
C PRO A 2 14.40 5.39 -29.28
N ASN A 3 13.76 4.52 -30.06
CA ASN A 3 12.32 4.35 -29.99
C ASN A 3 11.95 3.49 -28.76
N LEU A 4 11.58 4.15 -27.65
CA LEU A 4 11.14 3.51 -26.40
C LEU A 4 10.06 2.45 -26.67
N THR A 5 9.16 2.72 -27.62
CA THR A 5 8.10 1.80 -28.06
C THR A 5 8.65 0.51 -28.65
N ARG A 6 9.73 0.58 -29.45
CA ARG A 6 10.38 -0.62 -30.01
C ARG A 6 11.03 -1.47 -28.92
N ILE A 7 11.68 -0.81 -27.96
CA ILE A 7 12.39 -1.48 -26.87
C ILE A 7 11.41 -2.17 -25.92
N LEU A 8 10.35 -1.48 -25.51
CA LEU A 8 9.29 -2.07 -24.69
C LEU A 8 8.62 -3.25 -25.42
N SER A 9 8.36 -3.14 -26.72
CA SER A 9 7.80 -4.24 -27.52
C SER A 9 8.73 -5.47 -27.60
N GLU A 10 10.03 -5.27 -27.83
CA GLU A 10 11.03 -6.35 -27.85
C GLU A 10 11.17 -7.04 -26.48
N ILE A 11 11.20 -6.24 -25.40
CA ILE A 11 11.35 -6.75 -24.02
C ILE A 11 10.10 -7.52 -23.58
N LEU A 12 8.90 -6.99 -23.84
CA LEU A 12 7.63 -7.64 -23.51
C LEU A 12 7.43 -8.95 -24.29
N SER A 13 8.08 -9.09 -25.45
CA SER A 13 8.07 -10.32 -26.26
C SER A 13 9.12 -11.36 -25.80
N SER A 14 9.92 -11.06 -24.79
CA SER A 14 10.98 -11.92 -24.27
C SER A 14 10.53 -12.80 -23.10
N CYS A 15 11.42 -13.67 -22.60
CA CYS A 15 11.14 -14.52 -21.45
C CYS A 15 10.80 -13.66 -20.20
N PRO A 16 9.61 -13.83 -19.58
CA PRO A 16 9.19 -13.01 -18.43
C PRO A 16 10.20 -13.03 -17.28
N ALA A 17 10.87 -14.16 -17.05
CA ALA A 17 11.89 -14.30 -16.00
C ALA A 17 13.14 -13.44 -16.22
N LYS A 18 13.39 -12.96 -17.45
CA LYS A 18 14.53 -12.10 -17.80
C LYS A 18 14.12 -10.67 -18.07
N LEU A 19 12.82 -10.37 -18.05
CA LEU A 19 12.26 -9.11 -18.48
C LEU A 19 12.82 -7.93 -17.67
N ARG A 20 12.85 -8.09 -16.35
CA ARG A 20 13.40 -7.12 -15.40
C ARG A 20 14.87 -6.79 -15.69
N TYR A 21 15.73 -7.80 -15.78
CA TYR A 21 17.14 -7.62 -16.08
C TYR A 21 17.38 -7.01 -17.48
N ALA A 22 16.68 -7.53 -18.50
CA ALA A 22 16.81 -7.04 -19.88
C ALA A 22 16.39 -5.57 -20.00
N LEU A 23 15.31 -5.19 -19.31
CA LEU A 23 14.87 -3.81 -19.20
C LEU A 23 15.90 -2.94 -18.51
N SER A 24 16.39 -3.35 -17.34
CA SER A 24 17.38 -2.59 -16.57
C SER A 24 18.63 -2.29 -17.41
N VAL A 25 19.16 -3.30 -18.13
CA VAL A 25 20.28 -3.15 -19.07
C VAL A 25 19.94 -2.17 -20.21
N ARG A 26 18.79 -2.34 -20.87
CA ARG A 26 18.39 -1.46 -21.97
C ARG A 26 18.17 -0.02 -21.52
N MET A 27 17.61 0.19 -20.33
CA MET A 27 17.42 1.53 -19.80
C MET A 27 18.76 2.19 -19.46
N ALA A 28 19.73 1.44 -18.92
CA ALA A 28 21.08 1.95 -18.70
C ALA A 28 21.77 2.36 -20.03
N GLU A 29 21.55 1.61 -21.12
CA GLU A 29 22.05 1.98 -22.46
C GLU A 29 21.38 3.25 -23.02
N LEU A 30 20.08 3.43 -22.75
CA LEU A 30 19.31 4.60 -23.21
C LEU A 30 19.64 5.88 -22.44
N TYR A 31 20.00 5.73 -21.17
CA TYR A 31 20.25 6.83 -20.25
C TYR A 31 21.65 6.75 -19.63
N PRO A 32 22.72 6.78 -20.44
CA PRO A 32 24.09 6.54 -19.95
C PRO A 32 24.57 7.57 -18.92
N ASP A 33 24.04 8.79 -18.98
CA ASP A 33 24.41 9.90 -18.10
C ASP A 33 23.41 10.13 -16.96
N ARG A 34 22.51 9.18 -16.70
CA ARG A 34 21.49 9.29 -15.65
C ARG A 34 21.53 8.09 -14.72
N HIS A 35 21.09 8.32 -13.50
CA HIS A 35 20.91 7.27 -12.52
C HIS A 35 19.53 6.64 -12.69
N ILE A 36 19.47 5.32 -12.54
CA ILE A 36 18.25 4.52 -12.59
C ILE A 36 18.13 3.81 -11.24
N LEU A 37 17.08 4.15 -10.49
CA LEU A 37 16.68 3.41 -9.30
C LEU A 37 15.53 2.48 -9.68
N GLU A 38 15.66 1.22 -9.33
CA GLU A 38 14.67 0.18 -9.61
C GLU A 38 14.04 -0.31 -8.30
N THR A 39 12.71 -0.37 -8.24
CA THR A 39 11.98 -0.72 -7.01
C THR A 39 10.66 -1.44 -7.29
N GLU A 40 10.28 -2.31 -6.35
CA GLU A 40 8.98 -2.99 -6.26
C GLU A 40 8.30 -2.66 -4.92
N ASP A 41 8.78 -1.62 -4.21
CA ASP A 41 8.33 -1.27 -2.87
C ASP A 41 6.84 -0.85 -2.88
N TYR A 42 6.05 -1.44 -1.97
CA TYR A 42 4.60 -1.20 -1.86
C TYR A 42 4.23 0.25 -1.50
N ASP A 43 5.14 0.99 -0.85
CA ASP A 43 4.94 2.40 -0.53
C ASP A 43 5.34 3.32 -1.70
N PHE A 44 6.04 2.80 -2.72
CA PHE A 44 6.35 3.59 -3.91
C PHE A 44 5.18 3.59 -4.90
N ASN A 45 4.24 4.51 -4.69
CA ASN A 45 3.19 4.84 -5.65
C ASN A 45 3.15 6.36 -5.92
N PRO A 46 3.68 6.83 -7.06
CA PRO A 46 3.77 8.26 -7.36
C PRO A 46 2.44 8.89 -7.78
N VAL A 47 1.41 8.10 -8.10
CA VAL A 47 0.11 8.63 -8.58
C VAL A 47 -0.64 9.36 -7.45
N PRO A 48 -0.93 8.77 -6.28
CA PRO A 48 -1.52 9.50 -5.17
C PRO A 48 -0.66 10.67 -4.67
N PHE A 49 0.67 10.56 -4.79
CA PHE A 49 1.60 11.64 -4.45
C PHE A 49 1.39 12.86 -5.37
N ALA A 50 1.21 12.62 -6.68
CA ALA A 50 0.89 13.65 -7.65
C ALA A 50 -0.53 14.21 -7.47
N GLU A 51 -1.53 13.36 -7.24
CA GLU A 51 -2.92 13.78 -6.95
C GLU A 51 -3.01 14.71 -5.72
N ALA A 52 -2.16 14.48 -4.72
CA ALA A 52 -2.03 15.34 -3.54
C ALA A 52 -1.22 16.64 -3.81
N GLY A 53 -0.89 16.94 -5.07
CA GLY A 53 -0.15 18.14 -5.49
C GLY A 53 1.31 18.15 -5.05
N ARG A 54 1.90 17.01 -4.70
CA ARG A 54 3.30 16.94 -4.22
C ARG A 54 4.33 16.89 -5.34
N CYS A 55 3.92 16.50 -6.53
CA CYS A 55 4.66 16.65 -7.78
C CYS A 55 3.68 16.87 -8.95
N MET A 56 4.21 17.26 -10.11
CA MET A 56 3.46 17.16 -11.36
C MET A 56 3.87 15.87 -12.06
N LEU A 57 2.89 15.03 -12.41
CA LEU A 57 3.10 13.77 -13.12
C LEU A 57 2.31 13.82 -14.43
N THR A 58 2.97 13.50 -15.54
CA THR A 58 2.34 13.47 -16.87
C THR A 58 2.63 12.13 -17.53
N VAL A 59 1.59 11.40 -17.90
CA VAL A 59 1.73 10.14 -18.65
C VAL A 59 2.12 10.46 -20.09
N SER A 60 3.24 9.90 -20.55
CA SER A 60 3.70 10.07 -21.92
C SER A 60 2.85 9.25 -22.89
N THR A 61 2.62 9.81 -24.07
CA THR A 61 1.91 9.16 -25.19
C THR A 61 2.85 8.65 -26.28
N GLU A 62 4.17 8.78 -26.10
CA GLU A 62 5.15 8.35 -27.11
C GLU A 62 5.15 6.82 -27.31
N ALA A 63 4.98 6.08 -26.21
CA ALA A 63 4.63 4.67 -26.22
C ALA A 63 3.17 4.53 -25.78
N HIS A 64 2.44 3.56 -26.36
CA HIS A 64 1.06 3.30 -25.97
C HIS A 64 1.00 2.97 -24.46
N PRO A 65 0.40 3.82 -23.62
CA PRO A 65 0.37 3.58 -22.20
C PRO A 65 -0.79 2.63 -21.88
N ASN A 66 -0.52 1.57 -21.13
CA ASN A 66 -1.57 0.77 -20.52
C ASN A 66 -2.03 1.48 -19.24
N VAL A 67 -3.15 2.21 -19.36
CA VAL A 67 -3.79 2.92 -18.26
C VAL A 67 -5.17 2.31 -18.05
N GLU A 68 -5.38 1.72 -16.88
CA GLU A 68 -6.71 1.29 -16.46
C GLU A 68 -7.48 2.47 -15.89
N VAL A 69 -8.79 2.48 -16.16
CA VAL A 69 -9.67 3.57 -15.80
C VAL A 69 -10.82 2.99 -14.98
N GLU A 70 -10.96 3.46 -13.74
CA GLU A 70 -12.03 3.05 -12.83
C GLU A 70 -12.91 4.24 -12.48
N TRP A 71 -14.19 3.98 -12.21
CA TRP A 71 -15.12 4.96 -11.68
C TRP A 71 -15.21 4.81 -10.15
N ASP A 72 -14.78 5.83 -9.42
CA ASP A 72 -15.00 5.94 -7.98
C ASP A 72 -16.37 6.60 -7.76
N ALA A 73 -17.39 5.77 -7.56
CA ALA A 73 -18.75 6.25 -7.32
C ALA A 73 -18.91 7.03 -6.00
N LYS A 74 -18.01 6.85 -5.02
CA LYS A 74 -18.07 7.53 -3.73
C LYS A 74 -17.58 8.97 -3.84
N GLU A 75 -16.49 9.15 -4.57
CA GLU A 75 -15.85 10.46 -4.80
C GLU A 75 -16.28 11.10 -6.13
N GLU A 76 -17.21 10.48 -6.86
CA GLU A 76 -17.71 10.88 -8.18
C GLU A 76 -16.60 11.28 -9.16
N ARG A 77 -15.52 10.47 -9.19
CA ARG A 77 -14.33 10.76 -10.00
C ARG A 77 -13.82 9.54 -10.73
N THR A 78 -13.08 9.79 -11.80
CA THR A 78 -12.35 8.75 -12.53
C THR A 78 -10.96 8.57 -11.91
N LEU A 79 -10.58 7.33 -11.64
CA LEU A 79 -9.24 6.94 -11.20
C LEU A 79 -8.47 6.38 -12.39
N HIS A 80 -7.30 6.95 -12.65
CA HIS A 80 -6.40 6.48 -13.71
C HIS A 80 -5.23 5.73 -13.07
N LYS A 81 -5.07 4.46 -13.43
CA LYS A 81 -4.03 3.56 -12.91
C LYS A 81 -3.08 3.18 -14.04
N PRO A 82 -1.95 3.90 -14.21
CA PRO A 82 -0.93 3.51 -15.17
C PRO A 82 -0.31 2.18 -14.72
N ARG A 83 -0.57 1.10 -15.47
CA ARG A 83 -0.02 -0.24 -15.19
C ARG A 83 1.35 -0.36 -15.84
N THR A 84 1.38 -0.19 -17.15
CA THR A 84 2.60 -0.23 -17.97
C THR A 84 2.65 1.07 -18.76
N ALA A 85 3.40 2.05 -18.27
CA ALA A 85 3.45 3.38 -18.85
C ALA A 85 4.80 4.07 -18.60
N SER A 86 5.12 5.03 -19.45
CA SER A 86 6.19 6.00 -19.22
C SER A 86 5.58 7.33 -18.80
N MET A 87 6.22 8.01 -17.87
CA MET A 87 5.72 9.23 -17.25
C MET A 87 6.86 10.22 -17.04
N GLU A 88 6.57 11.50 -17.20
CA GLU A 88 7.47 12.59 -16.79
C GLU A 88 7.02 13.14 -15.44
N VAL A 89 7.97 13.43 -14.57
CA VAL A 89 7.73 14.01 -13.26
C VAL A 89 8.53 15.30 -13.09
N ALA A 90 7.85 16.37 -12.69
CA ALA A 90 8.49 17.57 -12.17
C ALA A 90 8.31 17.64 -10.65
N TRP A 91 9.42 17.67 -9.91
CA TRP A 91 9.41 17.65 -8.45
C TRP A 91 10.56 18.46 -7.85
N LYS A 92 10.25 19.47 -7.02
CA LYS A 92 11.24 20.34 -6.36
C LYS A 92 12.32 20.94 -7.29
N GLY A 93 11.95 21.29 -8.52
CA GLY A 93 12.86 21.83 -9.53
C GLY A 93 13.64 20.76 -10.31
N GLU A 94 13.48 19.48 -9.97
CA GLU A 94 14.05 18.36 -10.70
C GLU A 94 13.07 17.82 -11.76
N ARG A 95 13.63 17.26 -12.83
CA ARG A 95 12.90 16.46 -13.82
C ARG A 95 13.34 15.01 -13.75
N LEU A 96 12.36 14.12 -13.63
CA LEU A 96 12.55 12.68 -13.55
C LEU A 96 11.69 12.01 -14.62
N ASP A 97 12.15 10.87 -15.12
CA ASP A 97 11.30 9.97 -15.90
C ASP A 97 10.97 8.76 -15.03
N LEU A 98 9.71 8.35 -15.07
CA LEU A 98 9.24 7.13 -14.43
C LEU A 98 8.79 6.14 -15.49
N ILE A 99 9.11 4.87 -15.27
CA ILE A 99 8.54 3.77 -16.04
C ILE A 99 7.90 2.83 -15.04
N SER A 100 6.59 2.62 -15.16
CA SER A 100 5.89 1.54 -14.47
C SER A 100 5.76 0.37 -15.44
N LEU A 101 5.97 -0.84 -14.94
CA LEU A 101 5.75 -2.06 -15.69
C LEU A 101 5.07 -3.09 -14.83
N ARG A 102 3.94 -3.58 -15.32
CA ARG A 102 3.30 -4.78 -14.79
C ARG A 102 3.43 -5.90 -15.81
N TYR A 103 3.95 -7.04 -15.38
CA TYR A 103 4.04 -8.25 -16.19
C TYR A 103 3.49 -9.44 -15.39
N GLY A 104 2.54 -10.18 -15.97
CA GLY A 104 1.88 -11.29 -15.28
C GLY A 104 1.25 -10.89 -13.94
N ASN A 105 1.26 -11.82 -12.98
CA ASN A 105 0.69 -11.63 -11.64
C ASN A 105 1.71 -11.04 -10.64
N TYR A 106 2.67 -10.25 -11.11
CA TYR A 106 3.74 -9.70 -10.28
C TYR A 106 3.46 -8.25 -9.91
N ASP A 107 4.09 -7.83 -8.81
CA ASP A 107 4.14 -6.44 -8.36
C ASP A 107 4.62 -5.51 -9.47
N THR A 108 4.13 -4.26 -9.44
CA THR A 108 4.56 -3.26 -10.42
C THR A 108 6.02 -2.90 -10.17
N VAL A 109 6.86 -3.12 -11.17
CA VAL A 109 8.24 -2.65 -11.15
C VAL A 109 8.26 -1.19 -11.57
N TRP A 110 8.91 -0.36 -10.77
CA TRP A 110 9.14 1.05 -11.06
C TRP A 110 10.61 1.28 -11.36
N LEU A 111 10.86 2.00 -12.45
CA LEU A 111 12.15 2.63 -12.73
C LEU A 111 12.03 4.14 -12.51
N VAL A 112 12.85 4.68 -11.63
CA VAL A 112 12.99 6.11 -11.36
C VAL A 112 14.29 6.57 -11.99
N ILE A 113 14.20 7.43 -13.01
CA ILE A 113 15.34 7.85 -13.81
C ILE A 113 15.55 9.35 -13.61
N ALA A 114 16.72 9.74 -13.10
CA ALA A 114 17.06 11.15 -12.87
C ALA A 114 18.54 11.42 -13.06
N ARG A 115 18.95 12.69 -13.03
CA ARG A 115 20.34 13.10 -13.29
C ARG A 115 21.38 12.54 -12.31
N SER A 116 20.97 12.02 -11.15
CA SER A 116 21.88 11.49 -10.12
C SER A 116 21.14 10.60 -9.12
N ALA A 117 21.87 9.73 -8.43
CA ALA A 117 21.36 8.87 -7.37
C ALA A 117 20.64 9.65 -6.27
N ALA A 118 21.22 10.77 -5.84
CA ALA A 118 20.63 11.63 -4.82
C ALA A 118 19.22 12.12 -5.19
N VAL A 119 18.94 12.39 -6.46
CA VAL A 119 17.61 12.83 -6.91
C VAL A 119 16.63 11.66 -6.96
N THR A 120 17.05 10.50 -7.48
CA THR A 120 16.17 9.32 -7.52
C THR A 120 15.82 8.82 -6.13
N GLU A 121 16.80 8.78 -5.21
CA GLU A 121 16.60 8.35 -3.81
C GLU A 121 15.73 9.35 -3.06
N ALA A 122 15.99 10.66 -3.19
CA ALA A 122 15.16 11.67 -2.53
C ALA A 122 13.70 11.63 -3.00
N PHE A 123 13.46 11.39 -4.30
CA PHE A 123 12.10 11.24 -4.82
C PHE A 123 11.45 9.95 -4.33
N PHE A 124 12.18 8.83 -4.40
CA PHE A 124 11.75 7.53 -3.85
C PHE A 124 11.31 7.66 -2.39
N GLU A 125 12.18 8.18 -1.54
CA GLU A 125 11.88 8.39 -0.12
C GLU A 125 10.69 9.32 0.10
N ALA A 126 10.54 10.38 -0.69
CA ALA A 126 9.44 11.32 -0.55
C ALA A 126 8.10 10.68 -0.87
N VAL A 127 8.05 9.86 -1.94
CA VAL A 127 6.86 9.10 -2.30
C VAL A 127 6.56 8.04 -1.23
N CYS A 128 7.56 7.25 -0.83
CA CYS A 128 7.36 6.21 0.19
C CYS A 128 6.88 6.81 1.51
N ARG A 129 7.56 7.86 2.02
CA ARG A 129 7.16 8.55 3.25
C ARG A 129 5.76 9.13 3.18
N PHE A 130 5.31 9.57 1.99
CA PHE A 130 3.93 10.00 1.80
C PHE A 130 2.97 8.82 1.81
N SER A 131 3.33 7.66 1.27
CA SER A 131 2.44 6.50 1.18
C SER A 131 2.38 5.65 2.45
N THR A 132 3.45 5.64 3.24
CA THR A 132 3.51 4.93 4.53
C THR A 132 2.45 5.51 5.47
N ALA A 133 1.60 4.65 6.03
CA ALA A 133 0.59 5.07 6.99
C ALA A 133 1.24 5.61 8.27
N SER A 134 0.80 6.78 8.71
CA SER A 134 1.19 7.37 9.99
C SER A 134 0.26 6.92 11.12
N GLU A 135 0.63 7.21 12.38
CA GLU A 135 -0.26 6.97 13.52
C GLU A 135 -1.62 7.64 13.32
N GLY A 136 -2.70 6.89 13.56
CA GLY A 136 -4.06 7.37 13.35
C GLY A 136 -4.52 7.45 11.89
N GLU A 137 -3.83 6.78 10.95
CA GLU A 137 -4.29 6.59 9.57
C GLU A 137 -4.82 5.17 9.31
N VAL A 138 -5.84 5.05 8.43
CA VAL A 138 -6.45 3.79 7.98
C VAL A 138 -6.14 3.66 6.50
N LEU A 139 -5.51 2.53 6.17
CA LEU A 139 -5.36 2.05 4.82
C LEU A 139 -6.42 0.97 4.57
N VAL A 140 -7.29 1.21 3.60
CA VAL A 140 -8.22 0.22 3.08
C VAL A 140 -7.50 -0.61 2.05
N PHE A 141 -7.49 -1.92 2.25
CA PHE A 141 -6.90 -2.89 1.34
C PHE A 141 -7.99 -3.63 0.57
N ASP A 142 -7.90 -3.63 -0.76
CA ASP A 142 -8.89 -4.24 -1.67
C ASP A 142 -8.37 -5.46 -2.45
N GLY A 143 -7.23 -6.03 -2.04
CA GLY A 143 -6.61 -7.19 -2.67
C GLY A 143 -5.38 -6.83 -3.50
N ASP A 144 -5.41 -5.69 -4.18
CA ASP A 144 -4.31 -5.21 -5.03
C ASP A 144 -3.69 -3.91 -4.50
N SER A 145 -4.49 -3.02 -3.90
CA SER A 145 -4.05 -1.67 -3.58
C SER A 145 -4.38 -1.27 -2.13
N PHE A 146 -3.65 -0.28 -1.64
CA PHE A 146 -3.92 0.36 -0.36
C PHE A 146 -4.34 1.80 -0.63
N ARG A 147 -5.48 2.19 -0.07
CA ARG A 147 -6.00 3.55 -0.21
C ARG A 147 -6.29 4.15 1.15
N ARG A 148 -6.02 5.45 1.29
CA ARG A 148 -6.44 6.19 2.48
C ARG A 148 -7.93 6.47 2.40
N ASP A 149 -8.62 6.26 3.52
CA ASP A 149 -10.00 6.68 3.69
C ASP A 149 -10.15 7.50 4.99
N PRO A 150 -9.99 8.83 4.93
CA PRO A 150 -10.14 9.70 6.10
C PRO A 150 -11.57 9.70 6.69
N SER A 151 -12.58 9.37 5.90
CA SER A 151 -13.96 9.26 6.40
C SER A 151 -14.12 8.03 7.27
N LEU A 152 -13.57 6.90 6.82
CA LEU A 152 -13.57 5.65 7.55
C LEU A 152 -12.73 5.73 8.83
N MET A 153 -11.64 6.51 8.82
CA MET A 153 -10.91 6.85 10.04
C MET A 153 -11.80 7.49 11.10
N LYS A 154 -12.57 8.50 10.72
CA LYS A 154 -13.50 9.16 11.63
C LYS A 154 -14.55 8.18 12.14
N ASP A 155 -15.03 7.29 11.28
CA ASP A 155 -16.01 6.28 11.66
C ASP A 155 -15.46 5.18 12.58
N LEU A 156 -14.18 4.83 12.43
CA LEU A 156 -13.48 3.87 13.29
C LEU A 156 -13.07 4.49 14.63
N ALA A 157 -12.72 5.76 14.66
CA ALA A 157 -12.34 6.52 15.87
C ALA A 157 -13.54 7.08 16.66
N ARG A 158 -14.78 6.73 16.30
CA ARG A 158 -16.00 7.28 16.90
C ARG A 158 -16.44 6.61 18.20
N SER A 159 -15.91 5.44 18.54
CA SER A 159 -16.35 4.66 19.70
C SER A 159 -15.24 4.56 20.73
N THR A 160 -15.60 4.80 21.99
CA THR A 160 -14.75 4.58 23.15
C THR A 160 -15.15 3.27 23.85
N TRP A 161 -14.36 2.82 24.82
CA TRP A 161 -14.71 1.65 25.63
C TRP A 161 -16.04 1.81 26.37
N ASP A 162 -16.44 3.04 26.71
CA ASP A 162 -17.71 3.31 27.39
C ASP A 162 -18.94 3.08 26.49
N ASP A 163 -18.75 3.15 25.17
CA ASP A 163 -19.81 2.91 24.17
C ASP A 163 -19.99 1.43 23.82
N VAL A 164 -19.10 0.54 24.30
CA VAL A 164 -19.07 -0.87 23.90
C VAL A 164 -20.15 -1.65 24.62
N ALA A 165 -21.13 -2.16 23.87
CA ALA A 165 -22.19 -3.03 24.36
C ALA A 165 -21.70 -4.48 24.62
N LEU A 166 -20.76 -4.66 25.54
CA LEU A 166 -20.29 -5.94 26.06
C LEU A 166 -20.41 -5.98 27.59
N PRO A 167 -20.55 -7.17 28.21
CA PRO A 167 -20.45 -7.29 29.66
C PRO A 167 -19.13 -6.72 30.17
N ALA A 168 -19.18 -5.92 31.25
CA ALA A 168 -17.99 -5.24 31.80
C ALA A 168 -16.77 -6.15 31.97
N PRO A 169 -16.89 -7.38 32.52
CA PRO A 169 -15.72 -8.27 32.66
C PRO A 169 -15.06 -8.66 31.33
N ILE A 170 -15.84 -8.75 30.24
CA ILE A 170 -15.31 -9.07 28.90
C ILE A 170 -14.67 -7.83 28.29
N ARG A 171 -15.36 -6.69 28.39
CA ARG A 171 -14.88 -5.41 27.89
C ARG A 171 -13.54 -5.03 28.54
N ASP A 172 -13.47 -5.10 29.87
CA ASP A 172 -12.28 -4.69 30.62
C ASP A 172 -11.10 -5.63 30.32
N ARG A 173 -11.35 -6.94 30.16
CA ARG A 173 -10.33 -7.90 29.72
C ARG A 173 -9.81 -7.60 28.31
N LEU A 174 -10.69 -7.26 27.36
CA LEU A 174 -10.28 -6.88 25.99
C LEU A 174 -9.44 -5.61 26.00
N ARG A 175 -9.82 -4.63 26.83
CA ARG A 175 -9.08 -3.39 27.01
C ARG A 175 -7.68 -3.64 27.57
N GLU A 176 -7.58 -4.34 28.69
CA GLU A 176 -6.30 -4.68 29.33
C GLU A 176 -5.38 -5.49 28.39
N ASP A 177 -5.93 -6.47 27.66
CA ASP A 177 -5.15 -7.28 26.73
C ASP A 177 -4.59 -6.45 25.57
N THR A 178 -5.40 -5.55 25.00
CA THR A 178 -5.00 -4.74 23.84
C THR A 178 -4.03 -3.63 24.21
N GLU A 179 -4.34 -2.83 25.22
CA GLU A 179 -3.46 -1.75 25.71
C GLU A 179 -2.15 -2.35 26.28
N GLY A 180 -2.26 -3.45 27.04
CA GLY A 180 -1.12 -4.15 27.63
C GLY A 180 -0.19 -4.79 26.60
N PHE A 181 -0.72 -5.36 25.51
CA PHE A 181 0.09 -5.95 24.45
C PHE A 181 1.07 -4.95 23.83
N PHE A 182 0.61 -3.72 23.55
CA PHE A 182 1.46 -2.70 22.95
C PHE A 182 2.55 -2.20 23.91
N ALA A 183 2.27 -2.19 25.22
CA ALA A 183 3.23 -1.83 26.26
C ALA A 183 4.25 -2.95 26.58
N ALA A 184 4.01 -4.18 26.12
CA ALA A 184 4.81 -5.35 26.48
C ALA A 184 5.91 -5.72 25.47
N LYS A 185 6.25 -4.85 24.50
CA LYS A 185 7.20 -5.15 23.41
C LYS A 185 8.54 -5.69 23.92
N GLU A 186 9.10 -5.05 24.94
CA GLU A 186 10.38 -5.40 25.55
C GLU A 186 10.32 -6.79 26.19
N ALA A 187 9.23 -7.11 26.91
CA ALA A 187 9.03 -8.42 27.51
C ALA A 187 8.96 -9.55 26.46
N TYR A 188 8.31 -9.31 25.32
CA TYR A 188 8.32 -10.28 24.20
C TYR A 188 9.73 -10.49 23.64
N SER A 189 10.51 -9.41 23.54
CA SER A 189 11.90 -9.46 23.09
C SER A 189 12.80 -10.25 24.04
N GLU A 190 12.67 -10.04 25.36
CA GLU A 190 13.42 -10.77 26.38
C GLU A 190 13.10 -12.27 26.38
N LEU A 191 11.84 -12.61 26.13
CA LEU A 191 11.38 -13.99 26.02
C LEU A 191 11.71 -14.65 24.67
N GLY A 192 12.22 -13.90 23.70
CA GLY A 192 12.55 -14.40 22.36
C GLY A 192 11.34 -14.86 21.55
N VAL A 193 10.13 -14.36 21.85
CA VAL A 193 8.89 -14.73 21.17
C VAL A 193 8.40 -13.63 20.22
N PRO A 194 7.72 -13.97 19.11
CA PRO A 194 7.20 -12.95 18.20
C PRO A 194 6.21 -12.01 18.88
N TRP A 195 6.45 -10.70 18.80
CA TRP A 195 5.53 -9.66 19.27
C TRP A 195 4.35 -9.52 18.31
N LYS A 196 3.37 -10.42 18.46
CA LYS A 196 2.13 -10.46 17.69
C LYS A 196 0.96 -10.89 18.57
N ARG A 197 -0.23 -10.35 18.31
CA ARG A 197 -1.47 -10.67 19.02
C ARG A 197 -2.61 -10.81 18.04
N GLY A 198 -3.45 -11.83 18.22
CA GLY A 198 -4.66 -12.04 17.44
C GLY A 198 -5.89 -12.04 18.35
N LEU A 199 -6.95 -11.37 17.92
CA LEU A 199 -8.24 -11.34 18.61
C LEU A 199 -9.32 -11.84 17.67
N LEU A 200 -10.13 -12.78 18.14
CA LEU A 200 -11.30 -13.26 17.42
C LEU A 200 -12.56 -12.93 18.22
N LEU A 201 -13.36 -12.00 17.71
CA LEU A 201 -14.65 -11.65 18.28
C LEU A 201 -15.73 -12.45 17.56
N THR A 202 -16.32 -13.42 18.24
CA THR A 202 -17.38 -14.29 17.71
C THR A 202 -18.66 -14.18 18.52
N GLY A 203 -19.80 -14.34 17.85
CA GLY A 203 -21.13 -14.29 18.45
C GLY A 203 -22.20 -13.78 17.47
N PRO A 204 -23.49 -13.83 17.83
CA PRO A 204 -24.58 -13.37 16.96
C PRO A 204 -24.43 -11.88 16.57
N PRO A 205 -25.05 -11.42 15.46
CA PRO A 205 -25.09 -10.01 15.11
C PRO A 205 -25.73 -9.17 16.24
N GLY A 206 -25.29 -7.92 16.39
CA GLY A 206 -25.84 -6.99 17.38
C GLY A 206 -25.24 -7.05 18.80
N ASN A 207 -24.22 -7.88 19.06
CA ASN A 207 -23.59 -8.03 20.39
C ASN A 207 -22.33 -7.17 20.61
N GLY A 208 -22.27 -5.96 20.03
CA GLY A 208 -21.16 -5.03 20.31
C GLY A 208 -19.79 -5.36 19.70
N LYS A 209 -19.64 -6.41 18.89
CA LYS A 209 -18.35 -6.82 18.28
C LYS A 209 -17.67 -5.70 17.49
N THR A 210 -18.41 -5.07 16.57
CA THR A 210 -17.92 -3.95 15.75
C THR A 210 -17.63 -2.72 16.61
N GLN A 211 -18.40 -2.46 17.67
CA GLN A 211 -18.11 -1.37 18.61
C GLN A 211 -16.81 -1.63 19.39
N ALA A 212 -16.58 -2.87 19.83
CA ALA A 212 -15.35 -3.25 20.51
C ALA A 212 -14.13 -3.08 19.60
N LEU A 213 -14.23 -3.48 18.33
CA LEU A 213 -13.19 -3.24 17.32
C LEU A 213 -12.88 -1.74 17.19
N LYS A 214 -13.90 -0.89 17.07
CA LYS A 214 -13.74 0.57 16.98
C LYS A 214 -13.08 1.15 18.23
N ALA A 215 -13.50 0.70 19.42
CA ALA A 215 -12.90 1.10 20.69
C ALA A 215 -11.41 0.71 20.77
N ILE A 216 -11.04 -0.48 20.31
CA ILE A 216 -9.64 -0.93 20.25
C ILE A 216 -8.84 -0.01 19.33
N VAL A 217 -9.31 0.21 18.09
CA VAL A 217 -8.63 1.08 17.11
C VAL A 217 -8.46 2.49 17.67
N SER A 218 -9.51 3.04 18.29
CA SER A 218 -9.48 4.37 18.90
C SER A 218 -8.51 4.46 20.08
N ALA A 219 -8.42 3.42 20.91
CA ALA A 219 -7.59 3.44 22.12
C ALA A 219 -6.08 3.30 21.81
N VAL A 220 -5.71 2.48 20.82
CA VAL A 220 -4.29 2.18 20.55
C VAL A 220 -3.61 3.22 19.67
N ALA A 221 -4.38 4.01 18.90
CA ALA A 221 -3.89 5.08 18.02
C ALA A 221 -2.73 4.65 17.08
N LYS A 222 -2.81 3.42 16.54
CA LYS A 222 -1.82 2.86 15.61
C LYS A 222 -2.32 2.90 14.16
N PRO A 223 -1.41 2.84 13.16
CA PRO A 223 -1.81 2.64 11.77
C PRO A 223 -2.73 1.42 11.66
N VAL A 224 -3.81 1.55 10.90
CA VAL A 224 -4.82 0.51 10.73
C VAL A 224 -4.89 0.07 9.28
N PHE A 225 -4.88 -1.24 9.05
CA PHE A 225 -5.20 -1.83 7.76
C PHE A 225 -6.59 -2.44 7.84
N LEU A 226 -7.56 -1.86 7.14
CA LEU A 226 -8.90 -2.46 7.00
C LEU A 226 -8.94 -3.27 5.71
N VAL A 227 -9.21 -4.57 5.83
CA VAL A 227 -9.28 -5.46 4.68
C VAL A 227 -10.71 -5.57 4.19
N LYS A 228 -10.93 -5.22 2.91
CA LYS A 228 -12.21 -5.42 2.21
C LYS A 228 -12.22 -6.68 1.37
N SER A 229 -11.08 -7.05 0.82
CA SER A 229 -10.92 -8.26 0.02
C SER A 229 -9.46 -8.72 0.08
N PHE A 230 -9.27 -10.03 -0.07
CA PHE A 230 -7.97 -10.61 -0.40
C PHE A 230 -7.84 -10.93 -1.88
N ASP A 231 -8.96 -10.94 -2.62
CA ASP A 231 -9.01 -11.26 -4.03
C ASP A 231 -8.51 -10.06 -4.85
N GLY A 232 -7.23 -10.10 -5.17
CA GLY A 232 -6.60 -9.26 -6.18
C GLY A 232 -6.44 -10.00 -7.50
N GLU A 233 -5.99 -9.29 -8.53
CA GLU A 233 -5.68 -9.82 -9.86
C GLU A 233 -4.72 -11.03 -9.80
N ASP A 234 -3.80 -11.01 -8.84
CA ASP A 234 -2.76 -12.03 -8.66
C ASP A 234 -3.26 -13.26 -7.86
N GLY A 235 -4.51 -13.22 -7.40
CA GLY A 235 -5.17 -14.23 -6.58
C GLY A 235 -5.05 -14.00 -5.07
N LYS A 236 -5.95 -14.64 -4.32
CA LYS A 236 -6.11 -14.50 -2.86
C LYS A 236 -4.81 -14.61 -2.06
N SER A 237 -3.97 -15.60 -2.39
CA SER A 237 -2.68 -15.82 -1.72
C SER A 237 -1.70 -14.67 -1.88
N ALA A 238 -1.67 -14.02 -3.05
CA ALA A 238 -0.83 -12.87 -3.32
C ALA A 238 -1.32 -11.64 -2.54
N GLY A 239 -2.64 -11.40 -2.53
CA GLY A 239 -3.25 -10.33 -1.74
C GLY A 239 -2.98 -10.46 -0.23
N ILE A 240 -3.07 -11.69 0.32
CA ILE A 240 -2.71 -11.96 1.72
C ILE A 240 -1.24 -11.62 1.98
N ARG A 241 -0.31 -12.08 1.12
CA ARG A 241 1.12 -11.78 1.25
C ARG A 241 1.36 -10.26 1.23
N ARG A 242 0.80 -9.57 0.23
CA ARG A 242 0.88 -8.12 0.04
C ARG A 242 0.43 -7.35 1.29
N LEU A 243 -0.72 -7.71 1.86
CA LEU A 243 -1.22 -7.12 3.10
C LEU A 243 -0.22 -7.28 4.25
N PHE A 244 0.19 -8.51 4.54
CA PHE A 244 0.99 -8.78 5.74
C PHE A 244 2.45 -8.32 5.60
N ASP A 245 3.01 -8.30 4.39
CA ASP A 245 4.34 -7.75 4.14
C ASP A 245 4.35 -6.25 4.45
N ARG A 246 3.33 -5.51 3.97
CA ARG A 246 3.18 -4.08 4.30
C ARG A 246 2.87 -3.85 5.78
N ALA A 247 1.99 -4.64 6.39
CA ALA A 247 1.68 -4.51 7.81
C ALA A 247 2.92 -4.69 8.70
N ARG A 248 3.83 -5.61 8.34
CA ARG A 248 5.11 -5.81 9.05
C ARG A 248 6.06 -4.62 8.89
N ALA A 249 6.12 -4.02 7.71
CA ALA A 249 6.94 -2.82 7.46
C ALA A 249 6.46 -1.61 8.29
N VAL A 250 5.16 -1.53 8.58
CA VAL A 250 4.52 -0.43 9.34
C VAL A 250 4.33 -0.77 10.83
N ALA A 251 4.82 -1.92 11.31
CA ALA A 251 4.62 -2.31 12.69
C ALA A 251 5.24 -1.30 13.69
N PRO A 252 4.56 -0.96 14.81
CA PRO A 252 3.31 -1.55 15.30
C PRO A 252 2.06 -1.00 14.62
N CYS A 253 1.16 -1.90 14.20
CA CYS A 253 -0.08 -1.57 13.50
C CYS A 253 -1.23 -2.51 13.92
N VAL A 254 -2.45 -2.22 13.47
CA VAL A 254 -3.63 -3.07 13.63
C VAL A 254 -4.10 -3.53 12.25
N VAL A 255 -4.32 -4.84 12.07
CA VAL A 255 -4.96 -5.39 10.88
C VAL A 255 -6.37 -5.82 11.25
N VAL A 256 -7.35 -5.27 10.55
CA VAL A 256 -8.77 -5.48 10.80
C VAL A 256 -9.36 -6.32 9.67
N LEU A 257 -9.88 -7.49 10.06
CA LEU A 257 -10.63 -8.39 9.20
C LEU A 257 -12.07 -8.42 9.72
N GLU A 258 -12.98 -7.71 9.05
CA GLU A 258 -14.42 -7.78 9.33
C GLU A 258 -15.06 -8.87 8.46
N ASP A 259 -16.07 -9.57 8.99
CA ASP A 259 -16.82 -10.63 8.29
C ASP A 259 -15.89 -11.67 7.62
N LEU A 260 -15.06 -12.31 8.45
CA LEU A 260 -14.00 -13.23 8.02
C LEU A 260 -14.53 -14.40 7.16
N ASP A 261 -15.76 -14.82 7.40
CA ASP A 261 -16.49 -15.80 6.57
C ASP A 261 -16.60 -15.32 5.12
N ALA A 262 -17.02 -14.08 4.89
CA ALA A 262 -17.11 -13.51 3.54
C ALA A 262 -15.73 -13.25 2.87
N LEU A 263 -14.66 -13.11 3.65
CA LEU A 263 -13.30 -12.88 3.13
C LEU A 263 -12.61 -14.18 2.65
N ILE A 264 -12.99 -15.33 3.22
CA ILE A 264 -12.29 -16.60 3.00
C ILE A 264 -13.05 -17.52 2.04
N ASP A 265 -14.37 -17.38 1.92
CA ASP A 265 -15.19 -18.06 0.91
C ASP A 265 -14.72 -17.81 -0.54
#